data_AF-A0A1V4MA81-F1
#
_entry.id   AF-A0A1V4MA81-F1
#
_cell.length_a   1.000
_cell.length_b   1.000
_cell.length_c   1.000
_cell.angle_alpha   90.00
_cell.angle_beta   90.00
_cell.angle_gamma   90.00
#
_symmetry.space_group_name_H-M   'P 1'
#
loop_
_entity.id
_entity.type
_entity.pdbx_description
1 polymer ?
#
loop_
_entity_poly.entity_id
_entity_poly.type
_entity_poly.pdbx_seq_one_letter_code
_entity_poly.pdbx_strand_id
1 'polypeptide(L)'
;MISFAFSFLFPWLLALLAAQWATGKVKKPPQGRRLTAILAIMSGIIAFVPLEGLPLARWLIGIQANFSFPLIAVVFNKAWEHASGSRLLDRRASMASWVFGLFSGIALYPMALGLGDFDPYAFGWGFSWLFVSLAILTIALFLIKNRFAAVLMACILGYDLNLLESQNLWDYVVDPFFVLFSFAALSTWLIRLVRTSFMGGK
;
A
#
# COMPACT_ATOMS: atom_id res chain seq x y z
N MET A 1 -11.59 4.12 18.70
CA MET A 1 -11.71 5.45 18.08
C MET A 1 -10.61 5.72 17.05
N ILE A 2 -9.34 5.43 17.36
CA ILE A 2 -8.22 5.65 16.45
C ILE A 2 -8.34 4.79 15.18
N SER A 3 -8.60 3.50 15.30
CA SER A 3 -8.79 2.58 14.17
C SER A 3 -9.94 3.01 13.25
N PHE A 4 -11.06 3.44 13.83
CA PHE A 4 -12.19 3.98 13.08
C PHE A 4 -11.78 5.19 12.23
N ALA A 5 -11.09 6.18 12.81
CA ALA A 5 -10.63 7.35 12.07
C ALA A 5 -9.60 6.97 10.98
N PHE A 6 -8.68 6.07 11.30
CA PHE A 6 -7.67 5.61 10.34
C PHE A 6 -8.27 4.84 9.16
N SER A 7 -9.41 4.16 9.35
CA SER A 7 -10.12 3.47 8.27
C SER A 7 -10.53 4.38 7.10
N PHE A 8 -10.58 5.71 7.31
CA PHE A 8 -10.86 6.68 6.25
C PHE A 8 -9.65 7.01 5.38
N LEU A 9 -8.43 6.73 5.85
CA LEU A 9 -7.18 7.15 5.20
C LEU A 9 -7.06 6.58 3.77
N PHE A 10 -7.23 5.27 3.62
CA PHE A 10 -7.11 4.64 2.30
C PHE A 10 -8.25 5.05 1.34
N PRO A 11 -9.54 4.99 1.72
CA PRO A 11 -10.64 5.50 0.88
C PRO A 11 -10.42 6.93 0.40
N TRP A 12 -9.98 7.81 1.30
CA TRP A 12 -9.69 9.21 1.00
C TRP A 12 -8.55 9.35 -0.01
N LEU A 13 -7.42 8.66 0.19
CA LEU A 13 -6.29 8.67 -0.73
C LEU A 13 -6.66 8.09 -2.11
N LEU A 14 -7.46 7.03 -2.14
CA LEU A 14 -7.95 6.42 -3.37
C LEU A 14 -8.85 7.39 -4.15
N ALA A 15 -9.79 8.05 -3.47
CA ALA A 15 -10.65 9.07 -4.08
C ALA A 15 -9.83 10.25 -4.61
N LEU A 16 -8.81 10.70 -3.87
CA LEU A 16 -7.88 11.74 -4.32
C LEU A 16 -7.15 11.31 -5.59
N LEU A 17 -6.59 10.10 -5.61
CA LEU A 17 -5.86 9.61 -6.76
C LEU A 17 -6.77 9.45 -8.00
N ALA A 18 -8.00 8.98 -7.81
CA ALA A 18 -9.00 8.89 -8.87
C ALA A 18 -9.36 10.28 -9.43
N ALA A 19 -9.57 11.27 -8.56
CA ALA A 19 -9.84 12.65 -8.96
C ALA A 19 -8.66 13.27 -9.72
N GLN A 20 -7.43 13.06 -9.23
CA GLN A 20 -6.22 13.48 -9.94
C GLN A 20 -6.13 12.84 -11.33
N TRP A 21 -6.40 11.54 -11.46
CA TRP A 21 -6.39 10.85 -12.75
C TRP A 21 -7.46 11.36 -13.71
N ALA A 22 -8.66 11.66 -13.22
CA ALA A 22 -9.73 12.27 -14.00
C ALA A 22 -9.32 13.66 -14.54
N THR A 23 -8.71 14.50 -13.70
CA THR A 23 -8.15 15.79 -14.14
C THR A 23 -6.94 15.64 -15.08
N GLY A 24 -6.19 14.53 -14.95
CA GLY A 24 -5.06 14.13 -15.78
C GLY A 24 -5.40 13.93 -17.25
N LYS A 25 -6.62 13.47 -17.55
CA LYS A 25 -7.11 13.24 -18.92
C LYS A 25 -7.54 14.53 -19.64
N VAL A 26 -7.58 15.66 -18.93
CA VAL A 26 -7.85 16.97 -19.52
C VAL A 26 -6.53 17.54 -20.05
N LYS A 27 -6.51 18.05 -21.29
CA LYS A 27 -5.32 18.44 -22.10
C LYS A 27 -4.27 19.34 -21.41
N LYS A 28 -4.58 19.92 -20.24
CA LYS A 28 -3.64 20.61 -19.36
C LYS A 28 -3.95 20.19 -17.92
N PRO A 29 -3.36 19.09 -17.41
CA PRO A 29 -3.60 18.69 -16.04
C PRO A 29 -3.08 19.80 -15.12
N PRO A 30 -3.84 20.26 -14.12
CA PRO A 30 -3.33 21.24 -13.18
C PRO A 30 -2.38 20.53 -12.21
N GLN A 31 -1.16 20.24 -12.67
CA GLN A 31 -0.11 19.72 -11.81
C GLN A 31 0.23 20.77 -10.76
N GLY A 32 0.43 20.34 -9.51
CA GLY A 32 0.88 21.21 -8.44
C GLY A 32 0.18 21.00 -7.11
N ARG A 33 0.84 21.50 -6.06
CA ARG A 33 0.43 21.36 -4.66
C ARG A 33 -0.95 21.96 -4.37
N ARG A 34 -1.29 23.08 -5.02
CA ARG A 34 -2.58 23.77 -4.82
C ARG A 34 -3.77 22.94 -5.31
N LEU A 35 -3.72 22.42 -6.54
CA LEU A 35 -4.79 21.55 -7.04
C LEU A 35 -4.91 20.30 -6.17
N THR A 36 -3.77 19.66 -5.85
CA THR A 36 -3.80 18.44 -5.03
C THR A 36 -4.45 18.71 -3.67
N ALA A 37 -4.18 19.85 -3.04
CA ALA A 37 -4.84 20.22 -1.79
C ALA A 37 -6.36 20.39 -1.96
N ILE A 38 -6.81 21.06 -3.03
CA ILE A 38 -8.24 21.22 -3.32
C ILE A 38 -8.91 19.86 -3.53
N LEU A 39 -8.32 19.01 -4.38
CA LEU A 39 -8.84 17.66 -4.63
C LEU A 39 -8.83 16.82 -3.36
N ALA A 40 -7.81 16.94 -2.51
CA ALA A 40 -7.73 16.22 -1.25
C ALA A 40 -8.85 16.63 -0.29
N ILE A 41 -9.17 17.93 -0.22
CA ILE A 41 -10.31 18.41 0.57
C ILE A 41 -11.62 17.87 0.01
N MET A 42 -11.83 17.94 -1.31
CA MET A 42 -13.05 17.44 -1.96
C MET A 42 -13.22 15.93 -1.77
N SER A 43 -12.15 15.14 -1.95
CA SER A 43 -12.14 13.71 -1.67
C SER A 43 -12.42 13.41 -0.20
N GLY A 44 -11.95 14.27 0.72
CA GLY A 44 -12.26 14.19 2.14
C GLY A 44 -13.76 14.36 2.38
N ILE A 45 -14.36 15.42 1.86
CA ILE A 45 -15.81 15.67 1.97
C ILE A 45 -16.59 14.46 1.46
N ILE A 46 -16.25 13.94 0.28
CA ILE A 46 -16.91 12.76 -0.31
C ILE A 46 -16.78 11.53 0.60
N ALA A 47 -15.60 11.29 1.17
CA ALA A 47 -15.34 10.15 2.06
C ALA A 47 -16.23 10.18 3.33
N PHE A 48 -16.61 11.37 3.80
CA PHE A 48 -17.48 11.55 4.96
C PHE A 48 -18.98 11.61 4.65
N VAL A 49 -19.39 11.69 3.37
CA VAL A 49 -20.80 11.70 3.00
C VAL A 49 -21.47 10.41 3.50
N PRO A 50 -22.50 10.49 4.35
CA PRO A 50 -23.22 9.32 4.80
C PRO A 50 -24.09 8.78 3.66
N LEU A 51 -23.97 7.50 3.38
CA LEU A 51 -24.84 6.74 2.49
C LEU A 51 -25.49 5.63 3.32
N GLU A 52 -26.82 5.66 3.41
CA GLU A 52 -27.62 4.74 4.25
C GLU A 52 -27.15 4.66 5.72
N GLY A 53 -26.70 5.79 6.28
CA GLY A 53 -26.26 5.89 7.67
C GLY A 53 -24.80 5.50 7.93
N LEU A 54 -24.06 5.02 6.91
CA LEU A 54 -22.63 4.77 6.98
C LEU A 54 -21.84 5.76 6.11
N PRO A 55 -20.74 6.34 6.60
CA PRO A 55 -19.86 7.17 5.78
C PRO A 55 -19.38 6.39 4.54
N LEU A 56 -19.35 7.04 3.38
CA LEU A 56 -18.97 6.40 2.11
C LEU A 56 -17.61 5.69 2.18
N ALA A 57 -16.65 6.24 2.94
CA ALA A 57 -15.36 5.60 3.19
C ALA A 57 -15.48 4.22 3.86
N ARG A 58 -16.44 4.05 4.78
CA ARG A 58 -16.66 2.81 5.54
C ARG A 58 -17.31 1.72 4.71
N TRP A 59 -17.94 2.05 3.59
CA TRP A 59 -18.47 1.04 2.66
C TRP A 59 -17.37 0.13 2.08
N LEU A 60 -16.13 0.63 1.98
CA LEU A 60 -15.01 -0.19 1.50
C LEU A 60 -14.63 -1.33 2.46
N ILE A 61 -15.05 -1.29 3.73
CA ILE A 61 -14.86 -2.39 4.68
C ILE A 61 -15.59 -3.65 4.22
N GLY A 62 -16.70 -3.51 3.50
CA GLY A 62 -17.42 -4.65 2.92
C GLY A 62 -16.62 -5.39 1.83
N ILE A 63 -15.59 -4.76 1.27
CA ILE A 63 -14.68 -5.38 0.30
C ILE A 63 -13.42 -5.90 1.02
N GLN A 64 -12.82 -5.05 1.85
CA GLN A 64 -11.60 -5.36 2.59
C GLN A 64 -11.61 -4.61 3.91
N ALA A 65 -11.57 -5.36 5.01
CA ALA A 65 -11.65 -4.78 6.34
C ALA A 65 -10.48 -3.84 6.65
N ASN A 66 -9.27 -4.20 6.21
CA ASN A 66 -8.06 -3.43 6.46
C ASN A 66 -7.18 -3.39 5.21
N PHE A 67 -6.79 -2.19 4.79
CA PHE A 67 -5.80 -1.99 3.73
C PHE A 67 -4.42 -1.86 4.33
N SER A 68 -3.44 -2.59 3.79
CA SER A 68 -2.09 -2.64 4.35
C SER A 68 -1.36 -1.31 4.17
N PHE A 69 -0.41 -1.05 5.07
CA PHE A 69 0.41 0.16 5.03
C PHE A 69 1.26 0.26 3.76
N PRO A 70 1.82 -0.83 3.19
CA PRO A 70 2.48 -0.77 1.90
C PRO A 70 1.57 -0.34 0.75
N LEU A 71 0.31 -0.79 0.72
CA LEU A 71 -0.64 -0.33 -0.28
C LEU A 71 -0.97 1.16 -0.11
N ILE A 72 -1.22 1.60 1.13
CA ILE A 72 -1.43 3.01 1.46
C ILE A 72 -0.23 3.85 1.00
N ALA A 73 1.00 3.39 1.27
CA ALA A 73 2.23 4.09 0.91
C ALA A 73 2.41 4.19 -0.61
N VAL A 74 2.03 3.17 -1.38
CA VAL A 74 2.06 3.20 -2.85
C VAL A 74 1.06 4.23 -3.39
N VAL A 75 -0.18 4.22 -2.92
CA VAL A 75 -1.22 5.15 -3.37
C VAL A 75 -0.84 6.57 -3.00
N PHE A 76 -0.35 6.78 -1.76
CA PHE A 76 0.15 8.07 -1.30
C PHE A 76 1.34 8.56 -2.12
N ASN A 77 2.33 7.70 -2.41
CA ASN A 77 3.46 8.05 -3.25
C ASN A 77 3.01 8.51 -4.64
N LYS A 78 1.97 7.88 -5.22
CA LYS A 78 1.46 8.29 -6.52
C LYS A 78 0.71 9.62 -6.47
N ALA A 79 -0.11 9.82 -5.44
CA ALA A 79 -0.80 11.09 -5.22
C ALA A 79 0.19 12.25 -5.00
N TRP A 80 1.29 11.98 -4.27
CA TRP A 80 2.38 12.92 -4.04
C TRP A 80 3.20 13.23 -5.30
N GLU A 81 3.44 12.23 -6.16
CA GLU A 81 4.13 12.42 -7.44
C GLU A 81 3.36 13.43 -8.32
N HIS A 82 2.03 13.33 -8.39
CA HIS A 82 1.20 14.30 -9.10
C HIS A 82 1.25 15.71 -8.50
N ALA A 83 1.42 15.82 -7.18
CA ALA A 83 1.43 17.10 -6.46
C ALA A 83 2.78 17.83 -6.58
N SER A 84 3.88 17.08 -6.55
CA SER A 84 5.23 17.61 -6.35
C SER A 84 6.18 17.35 -7.53
N GLY A 85 5.85 16.44 -8.44
CA GLY A 85 6.76 15.92 -9.47
C GLY A 85 7.86 15.00 -8.92
N SER A 86 7.92 14.78 -7.60
CA SER A 86 8.93 13.96 -6.94
C SER A 86 8.35 12.66 -6.40
N ARG A 87 9.17 11.61 -6.33
CA ARG A 87 8.77 10.32 -5.75
C ARG A 87 9.29 10.20 -4.32
N LEU A 88 8.39 9.84 -3.40
CA LEU A 88 8.75 9.48 -2.03
C LEU A 88 9.37 8.09 -2.02
N LEU A 89 8.71 7.12 -2.64
CA LEU A 89 9.26 5.80 -2.91
C LEU A 89 10.02 5.87 -4.24
N ASP A 90 11.34 5.93 -4.15
CA ASP A 90 12.19 5.86 -5.32
C ASP A 90 12.11 4.46 -5.98
N ARG A 91 12.75 4.29 -7.14
CA ARG A 91 12.67 3.04 -7.89
C ARG A 91 13.14 1.83 -7.07
N ARG A 92 14.15 1.99 -6.22
CA ARG A 92 14.68 0.90 -5.37
C ARG A 92 13.69 0.53 -4.28
N ALA A 93 13.05 1.52 -3.65
CA ALA A 93 12.02 1.32 -2.64
C ALA A 93 10.76 0.72 -3.22
N SER A 94 10.29 1.18 -4.38
CA SER A 94 9.15 0.56 -5.07
C SER A 94 9.44 -0.89 -5.46
N MET A 95 10.65 -1.19 -5.95
CA MET A 95 11.01 -2.57 -6.27
C MET A 95 11.02 -3.44 -5.01
N ALA A 96 11.63 -2.96 -3.92
CA ALA A 96 11.64 -3.67 -2.64
C ALA A 96 10.22 -3.91 -2.11
N SER A 97 9.31 -2.93 -2.23
CA SER A 97 7.92 -3.09 -1.81
C SER A 97 7.20 -4.16 -2.63
N TRP A 98 7.38 -4.20 -3.95
CA TRP A 98 6.74 -5.20 -4.80
C TRP A 98 7.28 -6.60 -4.56
N VAL A 99 8.59 -6.74 -4.41
CA VAL A 99 9.21 -8.01 -4.07
C VAL A 99 8.67 -8.49 -2.71
N PHE A 100 8.67 -7.62 -1.70
CA PHE A 100 8.13 -7.92 -0.39
C PHE A 100 6.66 -8.33 -0.43
N GLY A 101 5.82 -7.60 -1.17
CA GLY A 101 4.40 -7.90 -1.30
C GLY A 101 4.15 -9.26 -1.93
N LEU A 102 4.86 -9.58 -3.02
CA LEU A 102 4.73 -10.89 -3.67
C LEU A 102 5.21 -12.03 -2.76
N PHE A 103 6.36 -11.89 -2.12
CA PHE A 103 6.87 -12.91 -1.19
C PHE A 103 5.94 -13.13 0.01
N SER A 104 5.43 -12.05 0.61
CA SER A 104 4.48 -12.13 1.73
C SER A 104 3.17 -12.79 1.29
N GLY A 105 2.68 -12.46 0.08
CA GLY A 105 1.50 -13.08 -0.50
C GLY A 105 1.66 -14.58 -0.74
N ILE A 106 2.81 -15.01 -1.27
CA ILE A 106 3.14 -16.43 -1.48
C ILE A 106 3.29 -17.16 -0.14
N ALA A 107 3.83 -16.50 0.89
CA ALA A 107 3.98 -17.10 2.21
C ALA A 107 2.63 -17.35 2.89
N LEU A 108 1.66 -16.45 2.70
CA LEU A 108 0.37 -16.48 3.41
C LEU A 108 -0.77 -17.14 2.63
N TYR A 109 -1.07 -16.64 1.44
CA TYR A 109 -2.36 -16.93 0.81
C TYR A 109 -2.50 -18.37 0.32
N PRO A 110 -1.46 -19.07 -0.18
CA PRO A 110 -1.59 -20.49 -0.48
C PRO A 110 -2.01 -21.31 0.72
N MET A 111 -1.44 -21.05 1.91
CA MET A 111 -1.81 -21.76 3.14
C MET A 111 -3.24 -21.42 3.57
N ALA A 112 -3.63 -20.14 3.46
CA ALA A 112 -5.00 -19.71 3.71
C ALA A 112 -6.03 -20.34 2.74
N LEU A 113 -5.60 -20.75 1.54
CA LEU A 113 -6.40 -21.48 0.56
C LEU A 113 -6.40 -23.00 0.78
N GLY A 114 -5.78 -23.49 1.86
CA GLY A 114 -5.78 -24.90 2.25
C GLY A 114 -4.56 -25.69 1.77
N LEU A 115 -3.46 -25.03 1.40
CA LEU A 115 -2.21 -25.71 1.07
C LEU A 115 -1.52 -26.24 2.35
N GLY A 116 -1.98 -27.39 2.86
CA GLY A 116 -1.37 -28.04 4.03
C GLY A 116 -1.82 -27.45 5.38
N ASP A 117 -1.28 -28.03 6.47
CA ASP A 117 -1.75 -27.78 7.84
C ASP A 117 -1.01 -26.63 8.55
N PHE A 118 0.02 -26.08 7.93
CA PHE A 118 0.80 -24.99 8.50
C PHE A 118 0.06 -23.67 8.31
N ASP A 119 -0.15 -22.92 9.40
CA ASP A 119 -0.80 -21.60 9.37
C ASP A 119 0.23 -20.48 9.66
N PRO A 120 0.82 -19.85 8.62
CA PRO A 120 1.69 -18.70 8.79
C PRO A 120 0.96 -17.47 9.35
N TYR A 121 -0.36 -17.37 9.19
CA TYR A 121 -1.14 -16.24 9.69
C TYR A 121 -1.15 -16.20 11.22
N ALA A 122 -1.02 -17.35 11.88
CA ALA A 122 -0.86 -17.48 13.32
C ALA A 122 0.34 -16.68 13.87
N PHE A 123 1.40 -16.51 13.07
CA PHE A 123 2.55 -15.70 13.47
C PHE A 123 2.29 -14.20 13.47
N GLY A 124 1.13 -13.73 13.01
CA GLY A 124 0.80 -12.32 13.09
C GLY A 124 0.29 -11.86 14.46
N TRP A 125 0.02 -12.78 15.39
CA TRP A 125 -0.51 -12.47 16.71
C TRP A 125 0.59 -12.21 17.75
N GLY A 126 0.42 -11.15 18.53
CA GLY A 126 1.31 -10.82 19.66
C GLY A 126 2.75 -10.51 19.24
N PHE A 127 3.70 -10.77 20.14
CA PHE A 127 5.12 -10.74 19.80
C PHE A 127 5.53 -12.09 19.21
N SER A 128 6.03 -12.07 17.97
CA SER A 128 6.26 -13.29 17.20
C SER A 128 7.52 -13.22 16.34
N TRP A 129 7.88 -14.34 15.71
CA TRP A 129 8.95 -14.37 14.72
C TRP A 129 8.71 -13.44 13.55
N LEU A 130 7.45 -13.20 13.14
CA LEU A 130 7.12 -12.23 12.10
C LEU A 130 7.56 -10.82 12.49
N PHE A 131 7.29 -10.42 13.74
CA PHE A 131 7.71 -9.11 14.25
C PHE A 131 9.24 -8.97 14.21
N VAL A 132 9.96 -9.99 14.69
CA VAL A 132 11.43 -10.00 14.68
C VAL A 132 11.97 -9.94 13.25
N SER A 133 11.42 -10.73 12.33
CA SER A 133 11.82 -10.71 10.92
C SER A 133 11.56 -9.35 10.26
N LEU A 134 10.41 -8.72 10.52
CA LEU A 134 10.09 -7.38 10.03
C LEU A 134 11.02 -6.32 10.60
N ALA A 135 11.36 -6.39 11.89
CA ALA A 135 12.29 -5.46 12.52
C ALA A 135 13.70 -5.58 11.90
N ILE A 136 14.21 -6.81 11.72
CA ILE A 136 15.51 -7.06 11.07
C ILE A 136 15.48 -6.54 9.63
N LEU A 137 14.43 -6.84 8.86
CA LEU A 137 14.29 -6.36 7.49
C LEU A 137 14.24 -4.82 7.43
N THR A 138 13.51 -4.20 8.35
CA THR A 138 13.42 -2.73 8.46
C THR A 138 14.79 -2.12 8.71
N ILE A 139 15.55 -2.66 9.67
CA ILE A 139 16.91 -2.21 9.98
C ILE A 139 17.83 -2.42 8.77
N ALA A 140 17.80 -3.59 8.14
CA ALA A 140 18.62 -3.89 6.97
C ALA A 140 18.35 -2.90 5.81
N LEU A 141 17.07 -2.66 5.50
CA LEU A 141 16.66 -1.69 4.48
C LEU A 141 17.06 -0.26 4.85
N PHE A 142 16.97 0.10 6.13
CA PHE A 142 17.39 1.41 6.63
C PHE A 142 18.90 1.62 6.45
N LEU A 143 19.72 0.62 6.80
CA LEU A 143 21.18 0.67 6.66
C LEU A 143 21.63 0.86 5.21
N ILE A 144 20.93 0.24 4.24
CA ILE A 144 21.19 0.45 2.81
C ILE A 144 20.48 1.67 2.22
N LYS A 145 19.91 2.54 3.07
CA LYS A 145 19.19 3.78 2.72
C LYS A 145 18.00 3.55 1.77
N ASN A 146 17.36 2.38 1.86
CA ASN A 146 16.17 2.07 1.08
C ASN A 146 14.93 2.67 1.78
N ARG A 147 14.20 3.53 1.09
CA ARG A 147 13.04 4.26 1.65
C ARG A 147 11.86 3.36 2.00
N PHE A 148 11.82 2.12 1.53
CA PHE A 148 10.81 1.14 1.96
C PHE A 148 10.94 0.79 3.45
N ALA A 149 12.10 0.98 4.06
CA ALA A 149 12.28 0.87 5.51
C ALA A 149 11.31 1.77 6.29
N ALA A 150 11.04 2.98 5.81
CA ALA A 150 10.10 3.89 6.47
C ALA A 150 8.65 3.35 6.45
N VAL A 151 8.29 2.61 5.40
CA VAL A 151 6.98 1.97 5.29
C VAL A 151 6.87 0.80 6.26
N LEU A 152 7.89 -0.07 6.33
CA LEU A 152 7.90 -1.17 7.29
C LEU A 152 7.92 -0.68 8.75
N MET A 153 8.67 0.40 9.02
CA MET A 153 8.61 1.08 10.32
C MET A 153 7.20 1.57 10.63
N ALA A 154 6.50 2.17 9.66
CA ALA A 154 5.12 2.58 9.83
C ALA A 154 4.17 1.39 10.07
N CYS A 155 4.44 0.21 9.50
CA CYS A 155 3.68 -1.01 9.79
C CYS A 155 3.85 -1.43 11.26
N ILE A 156 5.09 -1.46 11.76
CA ILE A 156 5.40 -1.83 13.15
C ILE A 156 4.75 -0.85 14.13
N LEU A 157 4.93 0.46 13.89
CA LEU A 157 4.32 1.50 14.72
C LEU A 157 2.79 1.48 14.61
N GLY A 158 2.26 1.23 13.42
CA GLY A 158 0.81 1.13 13.22
C GLY A 158 0.20 -0.03 13.99
N TYR A 159 0.90 -1.18 14.01
CA TYR A 159 0.51 -2.35 14.79
C TYR A 159 0.51 -2.05 16.29
N ASP A 160 1.59 -1.49 16.82
CA ASP A 160 1.71 -1.14 18.24
C ASP A 160 0.67 -0.08 18.68
N LEU A 161 0.39 0.89 17.80
CA LEU A 161 -0.63 1.93 18.01
C LEU A 161 -2.07 1.48 17.71
N ASN A 162 -2.28 0.23 17.29
CA ASN A 162 -3.60 -0.31 16.95
C ASN A 162 -4.36 0.55 15.92
N LEU A 163 -3.67 0.95 14.85
CA LEU A 163 -4.22 1.82 13.81
C LEU A 163 -5.23 1.11 12.89
N LEU A 164 -5.13 -0.20 12.73
CA LEU A 164 -6.13 -1.00 12.03
C LEU A 164 -7.09 -1.65 13.03
N GLU A 165 -8.27 -2.06 12.56
CA GLU A 165 -9.20 -2.83 13.41
C GLU A 165 -8.64 -4.22 13.72
N SER A 166 -7.80 -4.74 12.81
CA SER A 166 -7.10 -6.00 13.04
C SER A 166 -5.99 -5.87 14.09
N GLN A 167 -5.88 -6.95 14.86
CA GLN A 167 -4.88 -7.19 15.88
C GLN A 167 -3.78 -8.15 15.37
N ASN A 168 -3.77 -8.44 14.07
CA ASN A 168 -2.79 -9.31 13.42
C ASN A 168 -1.82 -8.47 12.58
N LEU A 169 -0.51 -8.62 12.82
CA LEU A 169 0.54 -7.86 12.15
C LEU A 169 0.59 -8.10 10.63
N TRP A 170 0.15 -9.26 10.14
CA TRP A 170 0.09 -9.52 8.70
C TRP A 170 -0.80 -8.51 7.97
N ASP A 171 -1.92 -8.12 8.57
CA ASP A 171 -2.88 -7.19 7.95
C ASP A 171 -2.31 -5.76 7.82
N TYR A 172 -1.27 -5.43 8.60
CA TYR A 172 -0.55 -4.17 8.47
C TYR A 172 0.44 -4.19 7.31
N VAL A 173 1.02 -5.35 6.98
CA VAL A 173 2.12 -5.47 6.00
C VAL A 173 1.68 -5.99 4.64
N VAL A 174 0.57 -6.71 4.54
CA VAL A 174 0.10 -7.26 3.26
C VAL A 174 -1.42 -7.38 3.24
N ASP A 175 -1.99 -7.16 2.06
CA ASP A 175 -3.40 -7.39 1.76
C ASP A 175 -3.53 -7.93 0.31
N PRO A 176 -4.69 -8.50 -0.08
CA PRO A 176 -4.84 -9.11 -1.39
C PRO A 176 -4.59 -8.14 -2.55
N PHE A 177 -5.00 -6.88 -2.43
CA PHE A 177 -4.79 -5.87 -3.47
C PHE A 177 -3.31 -5.52 -3.60
N PHE A 178 -2.59 -5.38 -2.49
CA PHE A 178 -1.14 -5.14 -2.51
C PHE A 178 -0.39 -6.25 -3.23
N VAL A 179 -0.77 -7.51 -3.01
CA VAL A 179 -0.17 -8.66 -3.70
C VAL A 179 -0.47 -8.64 -5.19
N LEU A 180 -1.71 -8.36 -5.60
CA LEU A 180 -2.08 -8.25 -7.01
C LEU A 180 -1.30 -7.14 -7.73
N PHE A 181 -1.17 -5.97 -7.10
CA PHE A 181 -0.38 -4.86 -7.65
C PHE A 181 1.11 -5.20 -7.71
N SER A 182 1.64 -5.88 -6.69
CA SER A 182 3.03 -6.35 -6.65
C SER A 182 3.32 -7.31 -7.81
N PHE A 183 2.44 -8.30 -8.02
CA PHE A 183 2.53 -9.24 -9.11
C PHE A 183 2.50 -8.52 -10.47
N ALA A 184 1.50 -7.68 -10.72
CA ALA A 184 1.38 -6.95 -11.97
C ALA A 184 2.59 -6.05 -12.27
N ALA A 185 3.12 -5.37 -11.24
CA ALA A 185 4.30 -4.51 -11.37
C ALA A 185 5.56 -5.31 -11.73
N LEU A 186 5.79 -6.44 -11.06
CA LEU A 186 6.94 -7.32 -11.32
C LEU A 186 6.85 -8.00 -12.68
N SER A 187 5.68 -8.51 -13.07
CA SER A 187 5.45 -9.07 -14.42
C SER A 187 5.74 -8.05 -15.50
N THR A 188 5.26 -6.81 -15.34
CA THR A 188 5.52 -5.73 -16.29
C THR A 188 7.01 -5.38 -16.36
N TRP A 189 7.71 -5.36 -15.23
CA TRP A 189 9.14 -5.14 -15.19
C TRP A 189 9.92 -6.25 -15.90
N LEU A 190 9.57 -7.51 -15.66
CA LEU A 190 10.19 -8.67 -16.30
C LEU A 190 9.98 -8.67 -17.82
N ILE A 191 8.76 -8.41 -18.29
CA ILE A 191 8.45 -8.31 -19.71
C ILE A 191 9.30 -7.23 -20.38
N ARG A 192 9.46 -6.06 -19.73
CA ARG A 192 10.31 -4.97 -20.25
C ARG A 192 11.78 -5.38 -20.31
N LEU A 193 12.28 -6.04 -19.27
CA LEU A 193 13.67 -6.53 -19.22
C LEU A 193 13.97 -7.48 -20.37
N VAL A 194 13.09 -8.46 -20.58
CA VAL A 194 13.21 -9.44 -21.65
C VAL A 194 13.18 -8.76 -23.02
N ARG A 195 12.23 -7.83 -23.25
CA ARG A 195 12.13 -7.09 -24.51
C ARG A 195 13.39 -6.25 -24.80
N THR A 196 13.99 -5.62 -23.79
CA THR A 196 15.24 -4.86 -23.97
C THR A 196 16.42 -5.76 -24.29
N SER A 197 16.52 -6.94 -23.68
CA SER A 197 17.58 -7.91 -23.99
C SER A 197 17.49 -8.47 -25.41
N PHE A 198 16.27 -8.67 -25.93
CA PHE A 198 16.05 -9.10 -27.32
C PHE A 198 16.33 -8.00 -28.36
N MET A 199 16.16 -6.72 -28.01
CA MET A 199 16.40 -5.60 -28.94
C MET A 199 17.82 -5.04 -28.89
N GLY A 200 18.57 -5.28 -27.81
CA GLY A 200 19.97 -4.86 -27.64
C GLY A 200 21.01 -5.86 -28.16
N GLY A 201 20.57 -7.00 -28.71
CA GLY A 201 21.41 -7.98 -29.39
C GLY A 201 21.43 -7.75 -30.91
N LYS A 202 22.07 -6.67 -31.36
CA LYS A 202 22.56 -6.46 -32.73
C LYS A 202 23.88 -5.71 -32.66
#